data_AF-A0A370H5H3-F1
#
_entry.id   AF-A0A370H5H3-F1
#
_cell.length_a   1.000
_cell.length_b   1.000
_cell.length_c   1.000
_cell.angle_alpha   90.00
_cell.angle_beta   90.00
_cell.angle_gamma   90.00
#
_symmetry.space_group_name_H-M   'P 1'
#
loop_
_entity.id
_entity.type
_entity.pdbx_description
1 polymer ?
#
loop_
_entity_poly.entity_id
_entity_poly.type
_entity_poly.pdbx_seq_one_letter_code
_entity_poly.pdbx_strand_id
1 'polypeptide(L)'
;MIRSVAYSKAVLAGMAGAVAWEAIARVLIRAGVPFFDLVMTLGTLILPHAPAWEAWLAGMAVHLLVGAIWAVFYAYFFWSVLPLRPALQGLVFAFVPMPLAIFIMHPQFDLMHPLVQSGQMSASGLFGLGGGAHEPISIAVGHLIWGTMLGLLYTRPVGFPSNRPPLLVRQLGNSRPSSDAAPKIAEHRFMFATGIECSYPTLEGGRWRMDQMAACGHYRHWRTDLQLVRDLGLRYLRYGPPLHLIHRGPDQYDWAFLDEVAAEMQRLGIAPIMDLCHFGLPDWLQNFQNPEVPQALADYARAFARRYPWVQFYTPVNEMYVCAKLSALDGLWNEQCRDERAFVTAVRHLAKANVLMMQAIAAERPDAVFVNSESGEFYQPCCPDPAIRRIAAFENERRFLPLDLLYARPVHEDTRAYLLQHGMPSEEYAWFMQQDVRRRAILGVDYYEWNEKLIDNTGHAQALGELFGWYAVARQYYQRYGRPMMHTETNRMDARDGPRWLWRQWHNVQLIRQTGVPVVGFTWYSLTDQVDWDIALREPLGNVNPVGLFDLNRDPRTVGLAYQHLVRLFGADLDGAPSVEVVLEEAAKITNRQARRLHA
;
A
#
# COMPACT_ATOMS: atom_id res chain seq x y z
N MET A 1 2.96 15.41 -9.84
CA MET A 1 2.92 14.04 -9.31
C MET A 1 4.24 13.79 -8.60
N ILE A 2 4.24 13.85 -7.27
CA ILE A 2 5.38 13.41 -6.46
C ILE A 2 5.44 11.88 -6.61
N ARG A 3 6.62 11.34 -6.88
CA ARG A 3 6.84 9.90 -7.08
C ARG A 3 7.61 9.30 -5.92
N SER A 4 7.34 8.03 -5.58
CA SER A 4 8.12 7.33 -4.57
C SER A 4 9.45 6.91 -5.20
N VAL A 5 10.51 7.65 -4.88
CA VAL A 5 11.85 7.47 -5.46
C VAL A 5 12.80 6.93 -4.42
N ALA A 6 13.47 5.81 -4.74
CA ALA A 6 14.57 5.30 -3.93
C ALA A 6 15.88 6.00 -4.33
N TYR A 7 16.07 7.22 -3.85
CA TYR A 7 17.23 8.05 -4.20
C TYR A 7 18.57 7.34 -4.00
N SER A 8 18.73 6.57 -2.92
CA SER A 8 19.95 5.79 -2.67
C SER A 8 20.21 4.73 -3.75
N LYS A 9 19.16 4.00 -4.18
CA LYS A 9 19.27 3.02 -5.27
C LYS A 9 19.59 3.72 -6.60
N ALA A 10 18.97 4.87 -6.88
CA ALA A 10 19.22 5.64 -8.09
C ALA A 10 20.68 6.12 -8.15
N VAL A 11 21.17 6.72 -7.06
CA VAL A 11 22.57 7.17 -6.95
C VAL A 11 23.54 6.01 -7.17
N LEU A 12 23.33 4.87 -6.50
CA LEU A 12 24.18 3.69 -6.66
C LEU A 12 24.14 3.13 -8.09
N ALA A 13 22.97 3.08 -8.72
CA ALA A 13 22.83 2.64 -10.10
C ALA A 13 23.54 3.58 -11.08
N GLY A 14 23.41 4.90 -10.89
CA GLY A 14 24.09 5.91 -11.69
C GLY A 14 25.60 5.85 -11.58
N MET A 15 26.11 5.68 -10.35
CA MET A 15 27.54 5.48 -10.09
C MET A 15 28.05 4.18 -10.71
N ALA A 16 27.31 3.08 -10.58
CA ALA A 16 27.67 1.80 -11.18
C ALA A 16 27.69 1.87 -12.72
N GLY A 17 26.76 2.60 -13.34
CA GLY A 17 26.78 2.87 -14.78
C GLY A 17 28.03 3.64 -15.21
N ALA A 18 28.46 4.62 -14.42
CA ALA A 18 29.68 5.39 -14.66
C ALA A 18 30.94 4.53 -14.54
N VAL A 19 31.00 3.63 -13.55
CA VAL A 19 32.08 2.63 -13.44
C VAL A 19 32.10 1.68 -14.63
N ALA A 20 30.94 1.21 -15.09
CA ALA A 20 30.86 0.31 -16.24
C ALA A 20 31.33 0.99 -17.54
N TRP A 21 30.96 2.25 -17.75
CA TRP A 21 31.50 3.06 -18.85
C TRP A 21 33.03 3.08 -18.78
N GLU A 22 33.61 3.55 -17.68
CA GLU A 22 35.07 3.70 -17.54
C GLU A 22 35.82 2.37 -17.71
N ALA A 23 35.29 1.28 -17.16
CA ALA A 23 35.89 -0.05 -17.31
C ALA A 23 36.00 -0.47 -18.79
N ILE A 24 34.94 -0.26 -19.57
CA ILE A 24 34.92 -0.59 -21.01
C ILE A 24 35.84 0.37 -21.78
N ALA A 25 35.75 1.67 -21.53
CA ALA A 25 36.60 2.68 -22.16
C ALA A 25 38.08 2.36 -21.96
N ARG A 26 38.50 2.04 -20.73
CA ARG A 26 39.89 1.75 -20.40
C ARG A 26 40.40 0.47 -21.07
N VAL A 27 39.56 -0.54 -21.25
CA VAL A 27 39.91 -1.75 -22.01
C VAL A 27 40.11 -1.42 -23.49
N LEU A 28 39.21 -0.65 -24.10
CA LEU A 28 39.29 -0.24 -25.50
C LEU A 28 40.54 0.62 -25.78
N ILE A 29 40.79 1.62 -24.93
CA ILE A 29 41.97 2.49 -25.02
C ILE A 29 43.26 1.67 -24.92
N ARG A 30 43.35 0.73 -23.96
CA ARG A 30 44.53 -0.16 -23.82
C ARG A 30 44.70 -1.11 -24.99
N ALA A 31 43.61 -1.49 -25.65
CA ALA A 31 43.64 -2.30 -26.87
C ALA A 31 43.98 -1.49 -28.13
N GLY A 32 44.24 -0.18 -28.01
CA GLY A 32 44.57 0.71 -29.13
C GLY A 32 43.38 1.12 -29.99
N VAL A 33 42.15 0.88 -29.52
CA VAL A 33 40.95 1.39 -30.20
C VAL A 33 40.84 2.89 -29.95
N PRO A 34 40.72 3.74 -30.99
CA PRO A 34 40.49 5.17 -30.81
C PRO A 34 39.19 5.40 -30.04
N PHE A 35 39.32 5.83 -28.78
CA PHE A 35 38.20 6.02 -27.86
C PHE A 35 38.44 7.24 -26.98
N PHE A 36 37.43 8.08 -26.81
CA PHE A 36 37.54 9.31 -26.03
C PHE A 36 37.68 9.03 -24.53
N ASP A 37 38.80 9.47 -23.94
CA ASP A 37 39.11 9.29 -22.52
C ASP A 37 38.45 10.37 -21.65
N LEU A 38 37.13 10.28 -21.51
CA LEU A 38 36.32 11.25 -20.75
C LEU A 38 36.84 11.44 -19.32
N VAL A 39 37.25 10.37 -18.63
CA VAL A 39 37.72 10.46 -17.24
C VAL A 39 39.03 11.25 -17.16
N MET A 40 40.00 10.99 -18.04
CA MET A 40 41.24 11.78 -18.05
C MET A 40 41.00 13.24 -18.47
N THR A 41 40.10 13.50 -19.42
CA THR A 41 39.73 14.85 -19.81
C THR A 41 39.11 15.62 -18.64
N LEU A 42 38.17 15.02 -17.90
CA LEU A 42 37.59 15.65 -16.70
C LEU A 42 38.63 15.85 -15.60
N GLY A 43 39.56 14.91 -15.45
CA GLY A 43 40.63 14.94 -14.48
C GLY A 43 41.62 16.08 -14.71
N THR A 44 42.12 16.19 -15.93
CA THR A 44 43.09 17.21 -16.35
C THR A 44 42.46 18.59 -16.53
N LEU A 45 41.14 18.67 -16.72
CA LEU A 45 40.38 19.92 -16.61
C LEU A 45 40.49 20.53 -15.21
N ILE A 46 40.49 19.70 -14.16
CA ILE A 46 40.59 20.14 -12.75
C ILE A 46 42.04 20.23 -12.30
N LEU A 47 42.87 19.25 -12.66
CA LEU A 47 44.25 19.08 -12.24
C LEU A 47 45.18 18.96 -13.47
N PRO A 48 45.42 20.06 -14.23
CA PRO A 48 46.08 20.00 -15.53
C PRO A 48 47.54 19.53 -15.50
N HIS A 49 48.20 19.64 -14.35
CA HIS A 49 49.62 19.29 -14.20
C HIS A 49 49.87 18.18 -13.18
N ALA A 50 48.81 17.52 -12.70
CA ALA A 50 48.94 16.43 -11.75
C ALA A 50 49.41 15.14 -12.44
N PRO A 51 50.03 14.20 -11.70
CA PRO A 51 50.28 12.85 -12.19
C PRO A 51 49.01 12.19 -12.72
N ALA A 52 49.15 11.34 -13.75
CA ALA A 52 48.01 10.73 -14.43
C ALA A 52 47.03 10.00 -13.50
N TRP A 53 47.53 9.38 -12.42
CA TRP A 53 46.67 8.70 -11.45
C TRP A 53 45.84 9.66 -10.58
N GLU A 54 46.37 10.84 -10.24
CA GLU A 54 45.64 11.87 -9.49
C GLU A 54 44.58 12.53 -10.37
N ALA A 55 44.94 12.87 -11.61
CA ALA A 55 44.00 13.38 -12.61
C ALA A 55 42.88 12.34 -12.84
N TRP A 56 43.22 11.06 -13.01
CA TRP A 56 42.22 9.99 -13.18
C TRP A 56 41.26 9.92 -11.98
N LEU A 57 41.76 9.99 -10.74
CA LEU A 57 40.91 9.98 -9.54
C LEU A 57 39.95 11.17 -9.50
N ALA A 58 40.45 12.38 -9.80
CA ALA A 58 39.62 13.58 -9.85
C ALA A 58 38.54 13.47 -10.95
N GLY A 59 38.92 12.99 -12.14
CA GLY A 59 38.01 12.77 -13.24
C GLY A 59 36.94 11.72 -12.93
N MET A 60 37.33 10.63 -12.27
CA MET A 60 36.40 9.57 -11.87
C MET A 60 35.39 10.09 -10.84
N ALA A 61 35.83 10.91 -9.87
CA ALA A 61 34.94 11.52 -8.89
C ALA A 61 33.86 12.40 -9.57
N VAL A 62 34.24 13.21 -10.56
CA VAL A 62 33.29 14.01 -11.35
C VAL A 62 32.37 13.10 -12.17
N HIS A 63 32.91 12.08 -12.82
CA HIS A 63 32.13 11.16 -13.66
C HIS A 63 31.07 10.41 -12.84
N LEU A 64 31.43 9.93 -11.65
CA LEU A 64 30.51 9.31 -10.69
C LEU A 64 29.41 10.28 -10.24
N LEU A 65 29.77 11.52 -9.92
CA LEU A 65 28.83 12.55 -9.49
C LEU A 65 27.82 12.87 -10.59
N VAL A 66 28.29 13.09 -11.82
CA VAL A 66 27.41 13.35 -12.98
C VAL A 66 26.49 12.16 -13.25
N GLY A 67 27.02 10.93 -13.19
CA GLY A 67 26.22 9.71 -13.31
C GLY A 67 25.16 9.58 -12.23
N ALA A 68 25.47 9.92 -10.98
CA ALA A 68 24.52 9.92 -9.87
C ALA A 68 23.40 10.96 -10.07
N ILE A 69 23.75 12.19 -10.47
CA ILE A 69 22.79 13.27 -10.73
C ILE A 69 21.79 12.85 -11.80
N TRP A 70 22.26 12.40 -12.97
CA TRP A 70 21.38 11.98 -14.05
C TRP A 70 20.53 10.76 -13.69
N ALA A 71 21.03 9.85 -12.86
CA ALA A 71 20.23 8.73 -12.37
C ALA A 71 19.09 9.17 -11.43
N VAL A 72 19.27 10.23 -10.63
CA VAL A 72 18.17 10.82 -9.85
C VAL A 72 17.12 11.43 -10.79
N PHE A 73 17.54 12.12 -11.85
CA PHE A 73 16.61 12.61 -12.89
C PHE A 73 15.84 11.47 -13.56
N TYR A 74 16.52 10.36 -13.90
CA TYR A 74 15.88 9.16 -14.44
C TYR A 74 14.81 8.61 -13.49
N ALA A 75 15.20 8.39 -12.24
CA ALA A 75 14.33 7.80 -11.23
C ALA A 75 13.09 8.68 -10.97
N TYR A 76 13.26 10.00 -10.96
CA TYR A 76 12.16 10.93 -10.72
C TYR A 76 11.29 11.16 -11.96
N PHE A 77 11.87 11.39 -13.14
CA PHE A 77 11.09 11.81 -14.32
C PHE A 77 10.73 10.68 -15.29
N PHE A 78 11.53 9.61 -15.38
CA PHE A 78 11.40 8.62 -16.44
C PHE A 78 10.97 7.23 -15.97
N TRP A 79 11.40 6.77 -14.79
CA TRP A 79 11.19 5.38 -14.33
C TRP A 79 9.72 4.92 -14.35
N SER A 80 8.79 5.77 -13.93
CA SER A 80 7.37 5.38 -13.87
C SER A 80 6.54 5.83 -15.08
N VAL A 81 7.17 6.38 -16.13
CA VAL A 81 6.45 6.93 -17.32
C VAL A 81 6.44 5.94 -18.48
N LEU A 82 7.57 5.27 -18.69
CA LEU A 82 7.75 4.44 -19.86
C LEU A 82 7.42 2.99 -19.51
N PRO A 83 6.39 2.38 -20.12
CA PRO A 83 6.05 0.98 -19.91
C PRO A 83 7.01 0.06 -20.70
N LEU A 84 8.32 0.28 -20.53
CA LEU A 84 9.38 -0.46 -21.21
C LEU A 84 10.08 -1.38 -20.23
N ARG A 85 10.74 -2.43 -20.76
CA ARG A 85 11.64 -3.25 -19.94
C ARG A 85 12.72 -2.36 -19.33
N PRO A 86 13.18 -2.61 -18.09
CA PRO A 86 14.05 -1.70 -17.36
C PRO A 86 15.31 -1.27 -18.12
N ALA A 87 16.01 -2.23 -18.74
CA ALA A 87 17.19 -1.94 -19.55
C ALA A 87 16.88 -1.04 -20.76
N LEU A 88 15.78 -1.31 -21.47
CA LEU A 88 15.36 -0.51 -22.63
C LEU A 88 14.92 0.89 -22.20
N GLN A 89 14.30 1.01 -21.03
CA GLN A 89 13.93 2.30 -20.47
C GLN A 89 15.15 3.16 -20.13
N GLY A 90 16.16 2.56 -19.49
CA GLY A 90 17.42 3.24 -19.22
C GLY A 90 18.17 3.61 -20.51
N LEU A 91 18.14 2.74 -21.52
CA LEU A 91 18.69 3.01 -22.86
C LEU A 91 17.98 4.19 -23.55
N VAL A 92 16.64 4.24 -23.51
CA VAL A 92 15.86 5.36 -24.05
C VAL A 92 16.21 6.65 -23.30
N PHE A 93 16.32 6.59 -21.97
CA PHE A 93 16.70 7.75 -21.19
C PHE A 93 18.11 8.26 -21.52
N ALA A 94 19.05 7.40 -21.92
CA ALA A 94 20.39 7.80 -22.31
C ALA A 94 20.41 8.83 -23.45
N PHE A 95 19.40 8.84 -24.32
CA PHE A 95 19.25 9.83 -25.40
C PHE A 95 18.87 11.23 -24.89
N VAL A 96 18.62 11.42 -23.60
CA VAL A 96 18.41 12.75 -22.99
C VAL A 96 19.76 13.44 -22.68
N PRO A 97 20.66 12.87 -21.86
CA PRO A 97 21.97 13.47 -21.60
C PRO A 97 22.95 13.34 -22.78
N MET A 98 22.81 12.34 -23.66
CA MET A 98 23.78 12.09 -24.72
C MET A 98 23.93 13.25 -25.73
N PRO A 99 22.87 13.81 -26.32
CA PRO A 99 23.01 14.96 -27.22
C PRO A 99 23.56 16.20 -26.50
N LEU A 100 23.16 16.42 -25.25
CA LEU A 100 23.72 17.49 -24.40
C LEU A 100 25.22 17.31 -24.22
N ALA A 101 25.67 16.08 -23.97
CA ALA A 101 27.08 15.77 -23.81
C ALA A 101 27.87 16.03 -25.11
N ILE A 102 27.37 15.56 -26.25
CA ILE A 102 28.05 15.65 -27.54
C ILE A 102 28.07 17.09 -28.07
N PHE A 103 26.93 17.77 -28.09
CA PHE A 103 26.77 19.02 -28.81
C PHE A 103 26.98 20.27 -27.95
N ILE A 104 26.87 20.16 -26.63
CA ILE A 104 26.98 21.31 -25.72
C ILE A 104 28.19 21.14 -24.81
N MET A 105 28.29 20.02 -24.08
CA MET A 105 29.31 19.91 -23.04
C MET A 105 30.71 19.68 -23.61
N HIS A 106 30.84 18.81 -24.61
CA HIS A 106 32.13 18.50 -25.19
C HIS A 106 32.84 19.73 -25.81
N PRO A 107 32.17 20.57 -26.63
CA PRO A 107 32.77 21.83 -27.10
C PRO A 107 33.08 22.82 -25.96
N GLN A 108 32.29 22.82 -24.89
CA GLN A 108 32.57 23.68 -23.72
C GLN A 108 33.80 23.22 -22.95
N PHE A 109 34.09 21.92 -22.89
CA PHE A 109 35.32 21.42 -22.30
C PHE A 109 36.55 22.00 -23.01
N ASP A 110 36.61 21.99 -24.35
CA ASP A 110 37.71 22.63 -25.10
C ASP A 110 37.91 24.09 -24.73
N LEU A 111 36.82 24.86 -24.59
CA LEU A 111 36.87 26.28 -24.24
C LEU A 111 37.37 26.51 -22.81
N MET A 112 37.14 25.57 -21.90
CA MET A 112 37.48 25.68 -20.48
C MET A 112 38.78 24.97 -20.10
N HIS A 113 39.31 24.10 -20.97
CA HIS A 113 40.41 23.20 -20.63
C HIS A 113 41.77 23.92 -20.65
N PRO A 114 42.49 24.03 -19.51
CA PRO A 114 43.74 24.78 -19.43
C PRO A 114 44.82 24.27 -20.40
N LEU A 115 44.90 22.95 -20.59
CA LEU A 115 45.83 22.33 -21.53
C LEU A 115 45.48 22.61 -23.00
N VAL A 116 44.20 22.78 -23.34
CA VAL A 116 43.78 23.15 -24.70
C VAL A 116 44.09 24.62 -24.95
N GLN A 117 43.78 25.48 -23.98
CA GLN A 117 44.07 26.92 -24.05
C GLN A 117 45.57 27.22 -24.16
N SER A 118 46.42 26.41 -23.52
CA SER A 118 47.88 26.53 -23.59
C SER A 118 48.50 25.82 -24.81
N GLY A 119 47.70 25.16 -25.65
CA GLY A 119 48.17 24.42 -26.83
C GLY A 119 48.89 23.10 -26.51
N GLN A 120 48.83 22.63 -25.26
CA GLN A 120 49.39 21.35 -24.81
C GLN A 120 48.49 20.15 -25.15
N MET A 121 47.20 20.41 -25.41
CA MET A 121 46.23 19.45 -25.94
C MET A 121 45.54 20.02 -27.17
N SER A 122 45.25 19.17 -28.15
CA SER A 122 44.47 19.57 -29.33
C SER A 122 43.02 19.84 -28.95
N ALA A 123 42.42 20.90 -29.52
CA ALA A 123 40.99 21.14 -29.41
C ALA A 123 40.22 20.12 -30.26
N SER A 124 39.15 19.56 -29.71
CA SER A 124 38.20 18.71 -30.41
C SER A 124 37.28 19.47 -31.37
N GLY A 125 37.26 20.80 -31.33
CA GLY A 125 36.62 21.65 -32.33
C GLY A 125 35.07 21.65 -32.30
N LEU A 126 34.45 22.46 -33.17
CA LEU A 126 32.99 22.59 -33.20
C LEU A 126 32.35 21.23 -33.54
N PHE A 127 31.46 20.74 -32.66
CA PHE A 127 30.84 19.41 -32.72
C PHE A 127 31.73 18.20 -32.37
N GLY A 128 32.95 18.40 -31.84
CA GLY A 128 33.82 17.30 -31.42
C GLY A 128 34.39 16.47 -32.58
N LEU A 129 34.48 17.06 -33.78
CA LEU A 129 34.99 16.37 -34.98
C LEU A 129 36.47 16.67 -35.27
N GLY A 130 37.07 17.60 -34.56
CA GLY A 130 38.49 17.99 -34.66
C GLY A 130 39.46 16.88 -34.26
N GLY A 131 39.07 15.99 -33.34
CA GLY A 131 39.80 14.75 -33.04
C GLY A 131 39.40 13.56 -33.95
N GLY A 132 38.28 13.66 -34.66
CA GLY A 132 37.74 12.63 -35.55
C GLY A 132 36.42 12.04 -35.04
N ALA A 133 35.68 11.35 -35.93
CA ALA A 133 34.33 10.83 -35.64
C ALA A 133 34.27 9.86 -34.43
N HIS A 134 35.41 9.31 -34.01
CA HIS A 134 35.49 8.40 -32.88
C HIS A 134 35.14 9.08 -31.54
N GLU A 135 35.36 10.39 -31.37
CA GLU A 135 35.02 11.11 -30.12
C GLU A 135 33.51 11.13 -29.83
N PRO A 136 32.65 11.68 -30.71
CA PRO A 136 31.21 11.66 -30.48
C PRO A 136 30.62 10.25 -30.45
N ILE A 137 31.18 9.31 -31.21
CA ILE A 137 30.79 7.89 -31.15
C ILE A 137 31.11 7.29 -29.77
N SER A 138 32.30 7.56 -29.22
CA SER A 138 32.69 7.07 -27.89
C SER A 138 31.78 7.61 -26.80
N ILE A 139 31.43 8.90 -26.87
CA ILE A 139 30.48 9.53 -25.94
C ILE A 139 29.10 8.88 -26.07
N ALA A 140 28.62 8.63 -27.29
CA ALA A 140 27.34 7.97 -27.51
C ALA A 140 27.33 6.55 -26.94
N VAL A 141 28.34 5.73 -27.27
CA VAL A 141 28.50 4.36 -26.75
C VAL A 141 28.52 4.35 -25.22
N GLY A 142 29.27 5.26 -24.61
CA GLY A 142 29.33 5.41 -23.17
C GLY A 142 27.98 5.70 -22.51
N HIS A 143 27.20 6.62 -23.08
CA HIS A 143 25.86 6.92 -22.57
C HIS A 143 24.92 5.72 -22.70
N LEU A 144 25.02 4.95 -23.78
CA LEU A 144 24.23 3.72 -23.95
C LEU A 144 24.59 2.66 -22.90
N ILE A 145 25.88 2.49 -22.59
CA ILE A 145 26.35 1.63 -21.49
C ILE A 145 25.78 2.10 -20.16
N TRP A 146 25.96 3.38 -19.84
CA TRP A 146 25.48 3.98 -18.60
C TRP A 146 23.97 3.83 -18.44
N GLY A 147 23.19 4.17 -19.48
CA GLY A 147 21.73 4.07 -19.44
C GLY A 147 21.24 2.63 -19.31
N THR A 148 21.87 1.69 -20.02
CA THR A 148 21.55 0.26 -19.88
C THR A 148 21.79 -0.23 -18.45
N MET A 149 22.95 0.11 -17.87
CA MET A 149 23.30 -0.26 -16.50
C MET A 149 22.35 0.38 -15.48
N LEU A 150 22.02 1.65 -15.65
CA LEU A 150 21.05 2.35 -14.82
C LEU A 150 19.70 1.62 -14.82
N GLY A 151 19.17 1.29 -16.00
CA GLY A 151 17.90 0.57 -16.13
C GLY A 151 17.94 -0.85 -15.55
N LEU A 152 19.07 -1.55 -15.69
CA LEU A 152 19.25 -2.89 -15.11
C LEU A 152 19.33 -2.89 -13.58
N LEU A 153 19.87 -1.82 -12.99
CA LEU A 153 20.11 -1.74 -11.55
C LEU A 153 18.98 -1.04 -10.79
N TYR A 154 18.31 -0.05 -11.38
CA TYR A 154 17.20 0.65 -10.75
C TYR A 154 15.84 0.02 -11.11
N THR A 155 15.61 -1.23 -10.68
CA THR A 155 14.43 -2.02 -11.12
C THR A 155 13.26 -2.07 -10.14
N ARG A 156 13.51 -1.79 -8.85
CA ARG A 156 12.50 -1.92 -7.78
C ARG A 156 12.64 -0.76 -6.79
N PRO A 157 12.03 0.41 -7.05
CA PRO A 157 12.12 1.54 -6.14
C PRO A 157 11.53 1.26 -4.75
N VAL A 158 10.46 0.47 -4.66
CA VAL A 158 9.72 0.26 -3.41
C VAL A 158 9.69 -1.21 -2.98
N GLY A 159 9.29 -1.45 -1.72
CA GLY A 159 9.38 -2.77 -1.09
C GLY A 159 10.81 -3.22 -0.81
N PHE A 160 10.95 -4.44 -0.31
CA PHE A 160 12.24 -5.02 0.08
C PHE A 160 12.24 -6.55 -0.02
N PRO A 161 13.42 -7.19 -0.15
CA PRO A 161 13.53 -8.65 -0.01
C PRO A 161 13.04 -9.07 1.39
N SER A 162 12.18 -10.07 1.49
CA SER A 162 11.53 -10.44 2.77
C SER A 162 12.54 -10.77 3.87
N ASN A 163 13.66 -11.41 3.51
CA ASN A 163 14.77 -11.73 4.42
C ASN A 163 15.64 -10.53 4.86
N ARG A 164 15.35 -9.32 4.38
CA ARG A 164 16.05 -8.08 4.71
C ARG A 164 15.03 -6.97 5.00
N PRO A 165 14.28 -7.09 6.12
CA PRO A 165 13.31 -6.08 6.51
C PRO A 165 13.98 -4.73 6.77
N PRO A 166 13.23 -3.62 6.65
CA PRO A 166 13.73 -2.29 6.92
C PRO A 166 14.13 -2.17 8.40
N LEU A 167 15.25 -1.49 8.64
CA LEU A 167 15.64 -1.13 10.00
C LEU A 167 14.76 0.05 10.45
N LEU A 168 13.88 -0.20 11.41
CA LEU A 168 13.12 0.84 12.07
C LEU A 168 14.06 1.57 13.03
N VAL A 169 14.42 2.81 12.70
CA VAL A 169 15.33 3.62 13.52
C VAL A 169 14.63 3.97 14.83
N ARG A 170 15.15 3.44 15.94
CA ARG A 170 14.77 3.86 17.27
C ARG A 170 15.27 5.28 17.49
N GLN A 171 14.39 6.25 17.62
CA GLN A 171 14.79 7.52 18.21
C GLN A 171 14.78 7.32 19.72
N LEU A 172 15.95 7.45 20.34
CA LEU A 172 16.12 7.32 21.80
C LEU A 172 15.37 8.46 22.51
N GLY A 173 14.05 8.31 22.65
CA GLY A 173 13.20 9.08 23.53
C GLY A 173 12.98 8.29 24.81
N ASN A 174 13.51 8.78 25.94
CA ASN A 174 13.16 8.29 27.27
C ASN A 174 11.73 8.77 27.59
N SER A 175 10.73 8.09 27.07
CA SER A 175 9.35 8.28 27.50
C SER A 175 8.75 6.92 27.81
N ARG A 176 8.91 6.49 29.08
CA ARG A 176 7.95 5.54 29.65
C ARG A 176 6.58 6.24 29.64
N PRO A 177 5.49 5.56 29.25
CA PRO A 177 4.17 6.14 29.40
C PRO A 177 3.96 6.47 30.88
N SER A 178 3.66 7.74 31.19
CA SER A 178 3.17 8.10 32.51
C SER A 178 1.81 7.42 32.69
N SER A 179 1.68 6.60 33.73
CA SER A 179 0.42 5.93 34.10
C SER A 179 -0.63 6.87 34.69
N ASP A 180 -0.47 8.20 34.55
CA ASP A 180 -1.28 9.16 35.26
C ASP A 180 -2.39 9.72 34.39
N ALA A 181 -3.61 9.40 34.84
CA ALA A 181 -4.92 9.76 34.32
C ALA A 181 -5.26 9.19 32.94
N ALA A 182 -5.90 8.02 32.93
CA ALA A 182 -6.77 7.63 31.83
C ALA A 182 -7.71 8.83 31.54
N PRO A 183 -7.67 9.42 30.33
CA PRO A 183 -8.64 10.44 29.98
C PRO A 183 -10.04 9.86 30.22
N LYS A 184 -10.93 10.63 30.87
CA LYS A 184 -12.34 10.25 31.03
C LYS A 184 -12.82 9.69 29.70
N ILE A 185 -13.34 8.45 29.70
CA ILE A 185 -13.86 7.78 28.50
C ILE A 185 -14.82 8.76 27.84
N ALA A 186 -14.36 9.41 26.76
CA ALA A 186 -15.24 10.21 25.94
C ALA A 186 -16.16 9.20 25.26
N GLU A 187 -17.48 9.36 25.42
CA GLU A 187 -18.43 8.52 24.72
C GLU A 187 -18.10 8.52 23.23
N HIS A 188 -17.89 7.33 22.67
CA HIS A 188 -17.60 7.21 21.25
C HIS A 188 -18.89 7.44 20.48
N ARG A 189 -18.99 8.57 19.77
CA ARG A 189 -20.15 8.91 18.91
C ARG A 189 -19.80 8.64 17.45
N PHE A 190 -20.29 9.45 16.52
CA PHE A 190 -19.98 9.26 15.10
C PHE A 190 -18.48 9.40 14.82
N MET A 191 -17.91 8.41 14.12
CA MET A 191 -16.47 8.31 13.87
C MET A 191 -16.14 8.87 12.49
N PHE A 192 -15.70 10.13 12.43
CA PHE A 192 -14.91 10.60 11.30
C PHE A 192 -13.48 10.10 11.45
N ALA A 193 -13.00 9.35 10.46
CA ALA A 193 -11.70 8.70 10.50
C ALA A 193 -10.93 8.91 9.19
N THR A 194 -9.63 8.69 9.27
CA THR A 194 -8.80 8.36 8.12
C THR A 194 -7.98 7.12 8.46
N GLY A 195 -7.08 6.69 7.57
CA GLY A 195 -6.22 5.54 7.84
C GLY A 195 -4.80 5.72 7.36
N ILE A 196 -3.86 5.06 8.04
CA ILE A 196 -2.51 4.89 7.51
C ILE A 196 -2.51 3.67 6.60
N GLU A 197 -2.14 3.86 5.33
CA GLU A 197 -2.00 2.74 4.41
C GLU A 197 -0.96 1.74 4.93
N CYS A 198 -1.40 0.50 5.14
CA CYS A 198 -0.67 -0.49 5.91
C CYS A 198 -0.67 -1.89 5.26
N SER A 199 -0.96 -1.99 3.97
CA SER A 199 -0.84 -3.26 3.25
C SER A 199 0.61 -3.75 3.18
N TYR A 200 0.80 -5.06 3.36
CA TYR A 200 2.12 -5.70 3.29
C TYR A 200 2.14 -7.08 2.62
N PRO A 201 1.45 -7.32 1.48
CA PRO A 201 1.50 -8.62 0.82
C PRO A 201 2.92 -8.97 0.36
N THR A 202 3.21 -10.27 0.23
CA THR A 202 4.44 -10.73 -0.42
C THR A 202 4.22 -11.06 -1.88
N LEU A 203 5.28 -10.91 -2.68
CA LEU A 203 5.35 -11.22 -4.10
C LEU A 203 6.47 -12.26 -4.34
N GLU A 204 6.49 -12.78 -5.56
CA GLU A 204 7.52 -13.70 -6.07
C GLU A 204 7.69 -14.95 -5.21
N GLY A 205 6.56 -15.53 -4.75
CA GLY A 205 6.54 -16.69 -3.86
C GLY A 205 7.17 -16.37 -2.50
N GLY A 206 6.85 -15.20 -1.94
CA GLY A 206 7.31 -14.80 -0.62
C GLY A 206 8.69 -14.12 -0.57
N ARG A 207 9.38 -13.94 -1.71
CA ARG A 207 10.76 -13.39 -1.74
C ARG A 207 10.83 -11.87 -1.61
N TRP A 208 9.76 -11.17 -1.98
CA TRP A 208 9.69 -9.72 -1.95
C TRP A 208 8.46 -9.27 -1.15
N ARG A 209 8.58 -8.21 -0.36
CA ARG A 209 7.48 -7.64 0.41
C ARG A 209 7.13 -6.24 -0.06
N MET A 210 5.85 -6.02 -0.34
CA MET A 210 5.28 -4.72 -0.66
C MET A 210 4.71 -4.08 0.60
N ASP A 211 5.56 -3.50 1.43
CA ASP A 211 5.16 -2.79 2.64
C ASP A 211 4.82 -1.32 2.33
N GLN A 212 3.54 -0.96 2.47
CA GLN A 212 3.08 0.39 2.22
C GLN A 212 3.47 1.41 3.29
N MET A 213 3.64 1.02 4.55
CA MET A 213 4.18 1.95 5.56
C MET A 213 5.61 2.36 5.21
N ALA A 214 6.41 1.45 4.65
CA ALA A 214 7.71 1.77 4.09
C ALA A 214 7.58 2.62 2.82
N ALA A 215 6.78 2.19 1.84
CA ALA A 215 6.66 2.82 0.52
C ALA A 215 6.12 4.25 0.58
N CYS A 216 5.19 4.51 1.52
CA CYS A 216 4.62 5.83 1.80
C CYS A 216 5.46 6.65 2.78
N GLY A 217 6.55 6.08 3.33
CA GLY A 217 7.47 6.75 4.25
C GLY A 217 6.97 6.91 5.69
N HIS A 218 5.88 6.25 6.07
CA HIS A 218 5.27 6.35 7.39
C HIS A 218 6.24 6.04 8.53
N TYR A 219 7.07 4.99 8.41
CA TYR A 219 8.06 4.67 9.46
C TYR A 219 9.00 5.82 9.81
N ARG A 220 9.27 6.74 8.88
CA ARG A 220 10.11 7.93 9.09
C ARG A 220 9.32 9.13 9.59
N HIS A 221 8.05 9.24 9.20
CA HIS A 221 7.23 10.45 9.39
C HIS A 221 6.04 10.24 10.32
N TRP A 222 5.97 9.11 11.04
CA TRP A 222 4.78 8.72 11.80
C TRP A 222 4.32 9.79 12.81
N ARG A 223 5.23 10.53 13.46
CA ARG A 223 4.88 11.64 14.37
C ARG A 223 4.14 12.75 13.64
N THR A 224 4.65 13.15 12.47
CA THR A 224 4.00 14.12 11.59
C THR A 224 2.65 13.59 11.14
N ASP A 225 2.59 12.33 10.69
CA ASP A 225 1.36 11.71 10.20
C ASP A 225 0.27 11.70 11.30
N LEU A 226 0.61 11.36 12.56
CA LEU A 226 -0.33 11.43 13.68
C LEU A 226 -0.77 12.87 14.01
N GLN A 227 0.13 13.85 13.92
CA GLN A 227 -0.23 15.25 14.11
C GLN A 227 -1.21 15.73 13.02
N LEU A 228 -1.00 15.35 11.76
CA LEU A 228 -1.89 15.71 10.65
C LEU A 228 -3.31 15.17 10.84
N VAL A 229 -3.46 13.98 11.43
CA VAL A 229 -4.79 13.45 11.81
C VAL A 229 -5.51 14.43 12.75
N ARG A 230 -4.80 15.01 13.72
CA ARG A 230 -5.36 16.03 14.64
C ARG A 230 -5.62 17.35 13.95
N ASP A 231 -4.73 17.78 13.06
CA ASP A 231 -4.88 19.02 12.30
C ASP A 231 -6.10 18.98 11.37
N LEU A 232 -6.47 17.80 10.87
CA LEU A 232 -7.74 17.57 10.15
C LEU A 232 -8.99 17.65 11.05
N GLY A 233 -8.82 17.73 12.37
CA GLY A 233 -9.91 17.69 13.35
C GLY A 233 -10.40 16.27 13.70
N LEU A 234 -9.63 15.23 13.34
CA LEU A 234 -10.04 13.84 13.54
C LEU A 234 -9.63 13.31 14.91
N ARG A 235 -10.49 12.46 15.48
CA ARG A 235 -10.22 11.69 16.69
C ARG A 235 -9.92 10.22 16.41
N TYR A 236 -10.40 9.69 15.29
CA TYR A 236 -10.30 8.28 14.97
C TYR A 236 -9.30 8.04 13.83
N LEU A 237 -8.50 7.00 13.97
CA LEU A 237 -7.51 6.61 12.98
C LEU A 237 -7.54 5.09 12.80
N ARG A 238 -7.77 4.64 11.56
CA ARG A 238 -7.48 3.26 11.17
C ARG A 238 -5.98 3.07 11.08
N TYR A 239 -5.44 2.16 11.88
CA TYR A 239 -4.01 1.97 11.99
C TYR A 239 -3.70 0.48 12.02
N GLY A 240 -3.00 -0.02 11.00
CA GLY A 240 -2.54 -1.40 10.98
C GLY A 240 -1.11 -1.52 11.46
N PRO A 241 -0.84 -2.08 12.66
CA PRO A 241 0.52 -2.36 13.08
C PRO A 241 1.24 -3.27 12.07
N PRO A 242 2.55 -3.10 11.82
CA PRO A 242 3.29 -3.93 10.88
C PRO A 242 3.48 -5.34 11.44
N LEU A 243 2.45 -6.17 11.34
CA LEU A 243 2.39 -7.54 11.86
C LEU A 243 3.64 -8.35 11.49
N HIS A 244 4.09 -8.22 10.25
CA HIS A 244 5.25 -8.95 9.72
C HIS A 244 6.59 -8.55 10.36
N LEU A 245 6.69 -7.37 10.97
CA LEU A 245 7.87 -6.94 11.74
C LEU A 245 7.71 -7.22 13.24
N ILE A 246 6.47 -7.17 13.73
CA ILE A 246 6.15 -7.39 15.14
C ILE A 246 6.21 -8.87 15.50
N HIS A 247 5.48 -9.73 14.78
CA HIS A 247 5.33 -11.14 15.11
C HIS A 247 6.44 -11.98 14.47
N ARG A 248 7.59 -12.05 15.13
CA ARG A 248 8.82 -12.68 14.61
C ARG A 248 8.81 -14.20 14.64
N GLY A 249 7.98 -14.79 15.50
CA GLY A 249 7.76 -16.23 15.63
C GLY A 249 6.74 -16.51 16.72
N PRO A 250 6.41 -17.79 17.00
CA PRO A 250 5.54 -18.17 18.12
C PRO A 250 6.02 -17.54 19.42
N ASP A 251 5.12 -16.83 20.12
CA ASP A 251 5.38 -16.07 21.36
C ASP A 251 6.54 -15.05 21.30
N GLN A 252 7.00 -14.69 20.10
CA GLN A 252 8.12 -13.77 19.89
C GLN A 252 7.64 -12.51 19.20
N TYR A 253 7.65 -11.41 19.96
CA TYR A 253 7.14 -10.12 19.52
C TYR A 253 8.15 -8.99 19.69
N ASP A 254 8.29 -8.13 18.67
CA ASP A 254 8.97 -6.86 18.78
C ASP A 254 7.97 -5.70 18.70
N TRP A 255 7.68 -5.12 19.85
CA TRP A 255 6.72 -4.03 20.00
C TRP A 255 7.34 -2.64 19.90
N ALA A 256 8.66 -2.52 19.77
CA ALA A 256 9.37 -1.27 20.05
C ALA A 256 8.87 -0.07 19.23
N PHE A 257 8.64 -0.27 17.92
CA PHE A 257 8.09 0.78 17.06
C PHE A 257 6.66 1.16 17.46
N LEU A 258 5.80 0.16 17.64
CA LEU A 258 4.39 0.40 17.99
C LEU A 258 4.25 1.02 19.38
N ASP A 259 5.13 0.73 20.34
CA ASP A 259 5.14 1.34 21.66
C ASP A 259 5.29 2.87 21.58
N GLU A 260 6.21 3.37 20.74
CA GLU A 260 6.37 4.81 20.53
C GLU A 260 5.14 5.43 19.86
N VAL A 261 4.61 4.77 18.83
CA VAL A 261 3.42 5.23 18.10
C VAL A 261 2.19 5.26 19.02
N ALA A 262 1.98 4.21 19.81
CA ALA A 262 0.86 4.08 20.74
C ALA A 262 0.92 5.12 21.87
N ALA A 263 2.12 5.45 22.37
CA ALA A 263 2.29 6.51 23.35
C ALA A 263 1.89 7.88 22.77
N GLU A 264 2.25 8.15 21.52
CA GLU A 264 1.90 9.41 20.86
C GLU A 264 0.42 9.50 20.49
N MET A 265 -0.20 8.40 20.04
CA MET A 265 -1.65 8.35 19.82
C MET A 265 -2.41 8.71 21.10
N GLN A 266 -2.00 8.16 22.24
CA GLN A 266 -2.59 8.52 23.54
C GLN A 266 -2.35 9.98 23.89
N ARG A 267 -1.12 10.50 23.71
CA ARG A 267 -0.79 11.91 23.94
C ARG A 267 -1.67 12.86 23.11
N LEU A 268 -1.93 12.51 21.86
CA LEU A 268 -2.76 13.29 20.93
C LEU A 268 -4.27 13.05 21.10
N GLY A 269 -4.68 12.10 21.96
CA GLY A 269 -6.08 11.72 22.10
C GLY A 269 -6.68 11.13 20.82
N ILE A 270 -5.89 10.33 20.10
CA ILE A 270 -6.33 9.54 18.95
C ILE A 270 -6.85 8.20 19.46
N ALA A 271 -8.09 7.86 19.09
CA ALA A 271 -8.69 6.55 19.31
C ALA A 271 -8.46 5.68 18.06
N PRO A 272 -7.55 4.70 18.11
CA PRO A 272 -7.26 3.88 16.94
C PRO A 272 -8.33 2.80 16.75
N ILE A 273 -8.63 2.52 15.49
CA ILE A 273 -9.26 1.27 15.04
C ILE A 273 -8.10 0.42 14.53
N MET A 274 -7.70 -0.59 15.30
CA MET A 274 -6.48 -1.34 15.02
C MET A 274 -6.71 -2.45 13.99
N ASP A 275 -6.10 -2.32 12.82
CA ASP A 275 -6.15 -3.29 11.72
C ASP A 275 -5.05 -4.35 11.88
N LEU A 276 -5.36 -5.45 12.57
CA LEU A 276 -4.34 -6.39 13.08
C LEU A 276 -3.72 -7.29 12.01
N CYS A 277 -4.43 -7.55 10.91
CA CYS A 277 -3.93 -8.29 9.77
C CYS A 277 -4.45 -7.66 8.46
N HIS A 278 -3.54 -7.10 7.65
CA HIS A 278 -3.85 -6.37 6.42
C HIS A 278 -3.08 -6.94 5.22
N PHE A 279 -3.71 -7.86 4.49
CA PHE A 279 -3.25 -8.50 3.22
C PHE A 279 -1.95 -9.30 3.21
N GLY A 280 -1.23 -9.42 4.33
CA GLY A 280 -0.04 -10.24 4.42
C GLY A 280 0.13 -10.91 5.78
N LEU A 281 1.15 -11.75 5.87
CA LEU A 281 1.55 -12.46 7.09
C LEU A 281 3.04 -12.23 7.38
N PRO A 282 3.50 -12.47 8.62
CA PRO A 282 4.92 -12.67 8.92
C PRO A 282 5.52 -13.81 8.09
N ASP A 283 6.80 -13.69 7.74
CA ASP A 283 7.50 -14.64 6.85
C ASP A 283 7.43 -16.10 7.36
N TRP A 284 7.48 -16.30 8.67
CA TRP A 284 7.46 -17.64 9.27
C TRP A 284 6.10 -18.35 9.14
N LEU A 285 5.00 -17.60 8.95
CA LEU A 285 3.68 -18.16 8.64
C LEU A 285 3.50 -18.46 7.14
N GLN A 286 4.42 -18.00 6.30
CA GLN A 286 4.43 -18.17 4.85
C GLN A 286 3.23 -17.48 4.17
N ASN A 287 2.06 -18.10 4.14
CA ASN A 287 0.90 -17.64 3.39
C ASN A 287 -0.42 -18.17 3.97
N PHE A 288 -1.56 -17.79 3.37
CA PHE A 288 -2.89 -18.12 3.89
C PHE A 288 -3.32 -19.58 3.65
N GLN A 289 -2.48 -20.40 3.02
CA GLN A 289 -2.69 -21.84 2.89
C GLN A 289 -2.21 -22.62 4.13
N ASN A 290 -1.45 -21.98 5.01
CA ASN A 290 -0.94 -22.59 6.24
C ASN A 290 -2.07 -22.73 7.30
N PRO A 291 -2.38 -23.97 7.76
CA PRO A 291 -3.44 -24.21 8.74
C PRO A 291 -3.15 -23.68 10.15
N GLU A 292 -1.91 -23.26 10.45
CA GLU A 292 -1.53 -22.66 11.73
C GLU A 292 -1.88 -21.16 11.82
N VAL A 293 -2.14 -20.50 10.68
CA VAL A 293 -2.45 -19.07 10.59
C VAL A 293 -3.58 -18.65 11.54
N PRO A 294 -4.74 -19.36 11.61
CA PRO A 294 -5.83 -18.96 12.49
C PRO A 294 -5.43 -18.86 13.96
N GLN A 295 -4.67 -19.84 14.46
CA GLN A 295 -4.27 -19.86 15.87
C GLN A 295 -3.15 -18.85 16.13
N ALA A 296 -2.15 -18.76 15.25
CA ALA A 296 -1.05 -17.82 15.40
C ALA A 296 -1.52 -16.36 15.43
N LEU A 297 -2.46 -15.98 14.55
CA LEU A 297 -3.04 -14.65 14.58
C LEU A 297 -3.88 -14.40 15.84
N ALA A 298 -4.56 -15.41 16.37
CA ALA A 298 -5.29 -15.29 17.63
C ALA A 298 -4.36 -15.08 18.83
N ASP A 299 -3.22 -15.77 18.88
CA ASP A 299 -2.21 -15.61 19.93
C ASP A 299 -1.59 -14.21 19.87
N TYR A 300 -1.26 -13.74 18.66
CA TYR A 300 -0.86 -12.34 18.43
C TYR A 300 -1.92 -11.33 18.90
N ALA A 301 -3.18 -11.53 18.53
CA ALA A 301 -4.27 -10.63 18.89
C ALA A 301 -4.47 -10.56 20.42
N ARG A 302 -4.32 -11.70 21.12
CA ARG A 302 -4.32 -11.76 22.59
C ARG A 302 -3.14 -10.99 23.18
N ALA A 303 -1.93 -11.23 22.68
CA ALA A 303 -0.73 -10.53 23.14
C ALA A 303 -0.83 -9.02 22.92
N PHE A 304 -1.36 -8.60 21.77
CA PHE A 304 -1.67 -7.20 21.45
C PHE A 304 -2.65 -6.61 22.46
N ALA A 305 -3.81 -7.24 22.67
CA ALA A 305 -4.86 -6.73 23.55
C ALA A 305 -4.38 -6.61 25.01
N ARG A 306 -3.58 -7.57 25.49
CA ARG A 306 -2.93 -7.50 26.81
C ARG A 306 -1.97 -6.33 26.93
N ARG A 307 -1.20 -6.07 25.88
CA ARG A 307 -0.17 -5.01 25.88
C ARG A 307 -0.78 -3.61 25.78
N TYR A 308 -1.85 -3.46 25.01
CA TYR A 308 -2.51 -2.17 24.76
C TYR A 308 -3.95 -2.17 25.28
N PRO A 309 -4.16 -2.26 26.61
CA PRO A 309 -5.50 -2.39 27.21
C PRO A 309 -6.35 -1.11 27.09
N TRP A 310 -5.85 -0.05 26.43
CA TRP A 310 -6.56 1.19 26.15
C TRP A 310 -7.21 1.22 24.74
N VAL A 311 -6.82 0.32 23.82
CA VAL A 311 -7.40 0.20 22.48
C VAL A 311 -8.76 -0.51 22.53
N GLN A 312 -9.85 0.15 22.13
CA GLN A 312 -11.20 -0.44 22.16
C GLN A 312 -11.68 -0.99 20.81
N PHE A 313 -11.23 -0.40 19.71
CA PHE A 313 -11.72 -0.75 18.36
C PHE A 313 -10.70 -1.58 17.60
N TYR A 314 -11.17 -2.65 16.97
CA TYR A 314 -10.32 -3.61 16.28
C TYR A 314 -10.94 -4.03 14.95
N THR A 315 -10.12 -4.10 13.91
CA THR A 315 -10.39 -4.87 12.70
C THR A 315 -9.43 -6.07 12.75
N PRO A 316 -9.88 -7.28 13.15
CA PRO A 316 -8.95 -8.39 13.31
C PRO A 316 -8.30 -8.78 11.98
N VAL A 317 -9.09 -8.91 10.91
CA VAL A 317 -8.62 -9.16 9.55
C VAL A 317 -9.33 -8.22 8.58
N ASN A 318 -8.57 -7.44 7.81
CA ASN A 318 -9.11 -6.53 6.78
C ASN A 318 -9.47 -7.31 5.51
N GLU A 319 -10.65 -7.02 4.94
CA GLU A 319 -11.16 -7.50 3.65
C GLU A 319 -10.75 -8.96 3.33
N MET A 320 -11.28 -9.91 4.11
CA MET A 320 -10.95 -11.32 3.98
C MET A 320 -11.21 -11.85 2.56
N TYR A 321 -12.27 -11.39 1.91
CA TYR A 321 -12.60 -11.79 0.54
C TYR A 321 -11.55 -11.29 -0.45
N VAL A 322 -11.19 -10.00 -0.37
CA VAL A 322 -10.18 -9.40 -1.27
C VAL A 322 -8.83 -10.06 -1.05
N CYS A 323 -8.43 -10.25 0.21
CA CYS A 323 -7.20 -10.96 0.57
C CYS A 323 -7.16 -12.35 -0.07
N ALA A 324 -8.20 -13.18 0.15
CA ALA A 324 -8.26 -14.53 -0.41
C ALA A 324 -8.29 -14.53 -1.94
N LYS A 325 -9.08 -13.64 -2.55
CA LYS A 325 -9.23 -13.56 -4.01
C LYS A 325 -7.92 -13.16 -4.68
N LEU A 326 -7.28 -12.08 -4.23
CA LEU A 326 -6.05 -11.58 -4.84
C LEU A 326 -4.87 -12.51 -4.56
N SER A 327 -4.86 -13.22 -3.43
CA SER A 327 -3.80 -14.18 -3.11
C SER A 327 -3.95 -15.51 -3.88
N ALA A 328 -5.16 -16.05 -3.98
CA ALA A 328 -5.39 -17.44 -4.38
C ALA A 328 -6.26 -17.68 -5.63
N LEU A 329 -7.11 -16.73 -6.03
CA LEU A 329 -7.85 -16.82 -7.32
C LEU A 329 -7.08 -16.11 -8.43
N ASP A 330 -6.67 -14.87 -8.18
CA ASP A 330 -6.02 -14.03 -9.20
C ASP A 330 -4.50 -14.22 -9.20
N GLY A 331 -3.95 -14.76 -8.11
CA GLY A 331 -2.53 -15.10 -7.96
C GLY A 331 -1.58 -13.91 -7.97
N LEU A 332 -2.01 -12.79 -7.37
CA LEU A 332 -1.24 -11.55 -7.29
C LEU A 332 -0.37 -11.50 -6.03
N TRP A 333 -0.86 -12.04 -4.91
CA TRP A 333 -0.23 -11.91 -3.58
C TRP A 333 0.10 -13.25 -2.94
N ASN A 334 0.98 -13.19 -1.94
CA ASN A 334 1.35 -14.25 -0.99
C ASN A 334 1.59 -15.63 -1.62
N GLU A 335 0.61 -16.55 -1.56
CA GLU A 335 0.72 -17.88 -2.17
C GLU A 335 0.74 -17.85 -3.71
N GLN A 336 0.18 -16.81 -4.34
CA GLN A 336 0.07 -16.62 -5.77
C GLN A 336 -0.55 -17.81 -6.52
N CYS A 337 -1.44 -18.54 -5.85
CA CYS A 337 -2.25 -19.61 -6.44
C CYS A 337 -3.29 -19.03 -7.41
N ARG A 338 -3.85 -19.88 -8.29
CA ARG A 338 -4.85 -19.50 -9.29
C ARG A 338 -5.94 -20.57 -9.41
N ASP A 339 -6.50 -20.95 -8.27
CA ASP A 339 -7.48 -22.03 -8.21
C ASP A 339 -8.47 -21.90 -7.05
N GLU A 340 -9.63 -22.52 -7.24
CA GLU A 340 -10.77 -22.46 -6.33
C GLU A 340 -10.51 -23.12 -4.97
N ARG A 341 -9.67 -24.17 -4.92
CA ARG A 341 -9.36 -24.87 -3.66
C ARG A 341 -8.47 -24.00 -2.78
N ALA A 342 -7.48 -23.34 -3.37
CA ALA A 342 -6.62 -22.40 -2.66
C ALA A 342 -7.44 -21.20 -2.14
N PHE A 343 -8.39 -20.69 -2.93
CA PHE A 343 -9.32 -19.64 -2.49
C PHE A 343 -10.17 -20.06 -1.30
N VAL A 344 -10.84 -21.21 -1.38
CA VAL A 344 -11.65 -21.73 -0.27
C VAL A 344 -10.80 -21.96 0.97
N THR A 345 -9.55 -22.40 0.80
CA THR A 345 -8.59 -22.54 1.91
C THR A 345 -8.19 -21.21 2.53
N ALA A 346 -7.90 -20.19 1.73
CA ALA A 346 -7.60 -18.86 2.24
C ALA A 346 -8.81 -18.25 2.96
N VAL A 347 -10.02 -18.33 2.38
CA VAL A 347 -11.27 -17.85 2.98
C VAL A 347 -11.53 -18.52 4.33
N ARG A 348 -11.44 -19.86 4.42
CA ARG A 348 -11.70 -20.56 5.69
C ARG A 348 -10.65 -20.23 6.75
N HIS A 349 -9.37 -20.10 6.40
CA HIS A 349 -8.34 -19.72 7.35
C HIS A 349 -8.49 -18.26 7.82
N LEU A 350 -8.74 -17.32 6.91
CA LEU A 350 -8.95 -15.90 7.25
C LEU A 350 -10.19 -15.71 8.13
N ALA A 351 -11.32 -16.33 7.77
CA ALA A 351 -12.55 -16.25 8.56
C ALA A 351 -12.37 -16.89 9.95
N LYS A 352 -11.70 -18.05 10.03
CA LYS A 352 -11.39 -18.72 11.30
C LYS A 352 -10.44 -17.89 12.15
N ALA A 353 -9.41 -17.30 11.53
CA ALA A 353 -8.50 -16.37 12.20
C ALA A 353 -9.29 -15.21 12.81
N ASN A 354 -10.18 -14.58 12.04
CA ASN A 354 -10.98 -13.46 12.53
C ASN A 354 -11.85 -13.86 13.74
N VAL A 355 -12.52 -15.01 13.69
CA VAL A 355 -13.29 -15.55 14.83
C VAL A 355 -12.40 -15.75 16.07
N LEU A 356 -11.27 -16.45 15.92
CA LEU A 356 -10.38 -16.76 17.03
C LEU A 356 -9.70 -15.50 17.60
N MET A 357 -9.28 -14.57 16.74
CA MET A 357 -8.72 -13.28 17.13
C MET A 357 -9.71 -12.46 17.93
N MET A 358 -10.96 -12.35 17.45
CA MET A 358 -12.03 -11.74 18.24
C MET A 358 -12.06 -12.42 19.59
N GLN A 359 -12.31 -13.73 19.64
CA GLN A 359 -12.41 -14.51 20.89
C GLN A 359 -11.27 -14.21 21.87
N ALA A 360 -10.03 -14.25 21.40
CA ALA A 360 -8.85 -13.91 22.18
C ALA A 360 -8.88 -12.46 22.71
N ILE A 361 -9.17 -11.48 21.85
CA ILE A 361 -9.22 -10.06 22.23
C ILE A 361 -10.22 -9.83 23.35
N ALA A 362 -11.49 -10.23 23.23
CA ALA A 362 -12.45 -9.92 24.31
C ALA A 362 -12.38 -10.82 25.54
N ALA A 363 -11.49 -11.82 25.55
CA ALA A 363 -11.08 -12.43 26.81
C ALA A 363 -10.18 -11.48 27.62
N GLU A 364 -9.38 -10.64 26.95
CA GLU A 364 -8.49 -9.66 27.57
C GLU A 364 -9.16 -8.29 27.72
N ARG A 365 -10.05 -7.94 26.78
CA ARG A 365 -10.78 -6.68 26.73
C ARG A 365 -12.28 -6.92 26.50
N PRO A 366 -13.08 -7.18 27.54
CA PRO A 366 -14.50 -7.51 27.42
C PRO A 366 -15.35 -6.45 26.71
N ASP A 367 -14.90 -5.19 26.71
CA ASP A 367 -15.57 -4.07 26.07
C ASP A 367 -15.10 -3.77 24.63
N ALA A 368 -14.28 -4.65 24.04
CA ALA A 368 -13.81 -4.51 22.67
C ALA A 368 -14.96 -4.44 21.66
N VAL A 369 -14.80 -3.56 20.67
CA VAL A 369 -15.69 -3.40 19.53
C VAL A 369 -14.97 -3.82 18.26
N PHE A 370 -15.58 -4.73 17.51
CA PHE A 370 -14.98 -5.30 16.31
C PHE A 370 -15.58 -4.64 15.07
N VAL A 371 -14.76 -3.92 14.31
CA VAL A 371 -15.11 -3.37 13.00
C VAL A 371 -14.65 -4.38 11.95
N ASN A 372 -15.56 -5.25 11.51
CA ASN A 372 -15.22 -6.24 10.49
C ASN A 372 -15.40 -5.60 9.11
N SER A 373 -14.31 -5.08 8.56
CA SER A 373 -14.25 -4.44 7.25
C SER A 373 -14.18 -5.46 6.11
N GLU A 374 -15.02 -5.27 5.11
CA GLU A 374 -15.03 -6.06 3.88
C GLU A 374 -15.38 -5.19 2.67
N SER A 375 -14.87 -5.57 1.50
CA SER A 375 -15.17 -4.88 0.24
C SER A 375 -16.64 -5.06 -0.14
N GLY A 376 -17.30 -3.94 -0.45
CA GLY A 376 -18.68 -3.85 -0.93
C GLY A 376 -18.81 -4.17 -2.42
N GLU A 377 -18.43 -5.39 -2.82
CA GLU A 377 -18.45 -5.81 -4.23
C GLU A 377 -19.86 -5.98 -4.80
N PHE A 378 -20.07 -5.81 -6.10
CA PHE A 378 -21.32 -6.18 -6.78
C PHE A 378 -21.06 -6.58 -8.24
N TYR A 379 -21.78 -7.58 -8.75
CA TYR A 379 -21.58 -8.11 -10.10
C TYR A 379 -22.87 -8.06 -10.95
N GLN A 380 -22.85 -7.32 -12.04
CA GLN A 380 -23.94 -7.18 -13.01
C GLN A 380 -23.65 -8.00 -14.27
N PRO A 381 -24.57 -8.84 -14.77
CA PRO A 381 -24.40 -9.47 -16.09
C PRO A 381 -24.60 -8.45 -17.22
N CYS A 382 -23.76 -8.50 -18.27
CA CYS A 382 -23.88 -7.58 -19.42
C CYS A 382 -25.05 -7.87 -20.35
N CYS A 383 -25.61 -9.07 -20.32
CA CYS A 383 -26.61 -9.53 -21.27
C CYS A 383 -27.58 -10.55 -20.63
N PRO A 384 -28.72 -10.86 -21.27
CA PRO A 384 -29.69 -11.83 -20.74
C PRO A 384 -29.25 -13.30 -20.89
N ASP A 385 -28.02 -13.57 -21.33
CA ASP A 385 -27.47 -14.91 -21.49
C ASP A 385 -27.53 -15.68 -20.15
N PRO A 386 -28.16 -16.88 -20.11
CA PRO A 386 -28.27 -17.67 -18.90
C PRO A 386 -26.92 -18.04 -18.25
N ALA A 387 -25.86 -18.27 -19.03
CA ALA A 387 -24.54 -18.59 -18.50
C ALA A 387 -23.90 -17.38 -17.81
N ILE A 388 -23.94 -16.21 -18.45
CA ILE A 388 -23.42 -14.96 -17.88
C ILE A 388 -24.18 -14.55 -16.62
N ARG A 389 -25.51 -14.71 -16.63
CA ARG A 389 -26.35 -14.49 -15.44
C ARG A 389 -25.97 -15.41 -14.28
N ARG A 390 -25.67 -16.68 -14.54
CA ARG A 390 -25.21 -17.63 -13.51
C ARG A 390 -23.86 -17.22 -12.92
N ILE A 391 -22.91 -16.78 -13.75
CA ILE A 391 -21.60 -16.29 -13.27
C ILE A 391 -21.80 -15.08 -12.35
N ALA A 392 -22.55 -14.07 -12.80
CA ALA A 392 -22.80 -12.87 -11.99
C ALA A 392 -23.55 -13.20 -10.68
N ALA A 393 -24.55 -14.08 -10.72
CA ALA A 393 -25.27 -14.51 -9.52
C ALA A 393 -24.34 -15.22 -8.53
N PHE A 394 -23.48 -16.12 -9.03
CA PHE A 394 -22.53 -16.83 -8.19
C PHE A 394 -21.48 -15.89 -7.57
N GLU A 395 -20.92 -14.94 -8.31
CA GLU A 395 -20.00 -13.94 -7.76
C GLU A 395 -20.66 -13.05 -6.69
N ASN A 396 -21.94 -12.72 -6.86
CA ASN A 396 -22.71 -11.98 -5.85
C ASN A 396 -22.98 -12.77 -4.57
N GLU A 397 -23.01 -14.11 -4.60
CA GLU A 397 -22.99 -14.94 -3.40
C GLU A 397 -21.56 -15.10 -2.86
N ARG A 398 -20.58 -15.28 -3.74
CA ARG A 398 -19.17 -15.49 -3.39
C ARG A 398 -18.59 -14.33 -2.57
N ARG A 399 -18.91 -13.08 -2.91
CA ARG A 399 -18.44 -11.89 -2.16
C ARG A 399 -18.83 -11.90 -0.67
N PHE A 400 -19.90 -12.62 -0.30
CA PHE A 400 -20.35 -12.70 1.08
C PHE A 400 -19.67 -13.83 1.87
N LEU A 401 -18.98 -14.75 1.20
CA LEU A 401 -18.50 -15.99 1.81
C LEU A 401 -17.75 -15.80 3.14
N PRO A 402 -16.70 -14.95 3.23
CA PRO A 402 -15.98 -14.82 4.50
C PRO A 402 -16.84 -14.23 5.61
N LEU A 403 -17.73 -13.29 5.28
CA LEU A 403 -18.65 -12.68 6.25
C LEU A 403 -19.77 -13.64 6.67
N ASP A 404 -20.26 -14.49 5.77
CA ASP A 404 -21.25 -15.52 6.11
C ASP A 404 -20.66 -16.54 7.09
N LEU A 405 -19.43 -17.00 6.84
CA LEU A 405 -18.70 -17.85 7.77
C LEU A 405 -18.44 -17.13 9.10
N LEU A 406 -17.97 -15.89 9.04
CA LEU A 406 -17.67 -15.07 10.21
C LEU A 406 -18.91 -14.83 11.07
N TYR A 407 -20.07 -14.52 10.47
CA TYR A 407 -21.32 -14.19 11.16
C TYR A 407 -22.24 -15.39 11.42
N ALA A 408 -21.74 -16.62 11.21
CA ALA A 408 -22.51 -17.85 11.36
C ALA A 408 -23.83 -17.83 10.57
N ARG A 409 -23.83 -17.18 9.39
CA ARG A 409 -24.98 -17.11 8.49
C ARG A 409 -24.90 -18.28 7.50
N PRO A 410 -25.92 -19.15 7.41
CA PRO A 410 -25.91 -20.21 6.43
C PRO A 410 -25.80 -19.67 5.00
N VAL A 411 -24.86 -20.22 4.23
CA VAL A 411 -24.71 -19.91 2.80
C VAL A 411 -25.80 -20.63 1.98
N HIS A 412 -26.01 -20.19 0.75
CA HIS A 412 -26.91 -20.87 -0.20
C HIS A 412 -26.44 -22.32 -0.47
N GLU A 413 -27.37 -23.22 -0.80
CA GLU A 413 -27.05 -24.65 -1.00
C GLU A 413 -25.98 -24.87 -2.07
N ASP A 414 -26.09 -24.19 -3.21
CA ASP A 414 -25.09 -24.24 -4.28
C ASP A 414 -23.70 -23.77 -3.81
N THR A 415 -23.66 -22.70 -3.01
CA THR A 415 -22.43 -22.18 -2.42
C THR A 415 -21.84 -23.17 -1.42
N ARG A 416 -22.68 -23.85 -0.63
CA ARG A 416 -22.25 -24.90 0.29
C ARG A 416 -21.68 -26.11 -0.47
N ALA A 417 -22.31 -26.52 -1.57
CA ALA A 417 -21.80 -27.58 -2.44
C ALA A 417 -20.44 -27.20 -3.04
N TYR A 418 -20.29 -25.95 -3.51
CA TYR A 418 -19.02 -25.40 -3.98
C TYR A 418 -17.94 -25.45 -2.89
N LEU A 419 -18.23 -25.00 -1.66
CA LEU A 419 -17.26 -25.06 -0.56
C LEU A 419 -16.79 -26.49 -0.28
N LEU A 420 -17.71 -27.46 -0.23
CA LEU A 420 -17.39 -28.88 -0.03
C LEU A 420 -16.54 -29.43 -1.18
N GLN A 421 -16.92 -29.16 -2.43
CA GLN A 421 -16.20 -29.59 -3.63
C GLN A 421 -14.76 -29.08 -3.65
N HIS A 422 -14.55 -27.86 -3.16
CA HIS A 422 -13.25 -27.19 -3.16
C HIS A 422 -12.48 -27.32 -1.83
N GLY A 423 -12.85 -28.30 -1.00
CA GLY A 423 -12.01 -28.76 0.11
C GLY A 423 -12.31 -28.12 1.46
N MET A 424 -13.47 -27.49 1.64
CA MET A 424 -13.97 -27.15 2.98
C MET A 424 -14.53 -28.40 3.66
N PRO A 425 -14.00 -28.83 4.82
CA PRO A 425 -14.56 -29.95 5.55
C PRO A 425 -15.95 -29.63 6.12
N SER A 426 -16.85 -30.62 6.16
CA SER A 426 -18.23 -30.44 6.63
C SER A 426 -18.28 -30.04 8.11
N GLU A 427 -17.40 -30.61 8.91
CA GLU A 427 -17.22 -30.32 10.32
C GLU A 427 -16.70 -28.90 10.58
N GLU A 428 -15.86 -28.36 9.68
CA GLU A 428 -15.37 -26.99 9.79
C GLU A 428 -16.48 -25.99 9.43
N TYR A 429 -17.28 -26.28 8.40
CA TYR A 429 -18.48 -25.48 8.12
C TYR A 429 -19.45 -25.49 9.30
N ALA A 430 -19.70 -26.67 9.88
CA ALA A 430 -20.54 -26.80 11.07
C ALA A 430 -19.98 -26.02 12.27
N TRP A 431 -18.66 -26.00 12.45
CA TRP A 431 -17.99 -25.19 13.47
C TRP A 431 -18.29 -23.70 13.27
N PHE A 432 -18.18 -23.16 12.05
CA PHE A 432 -18.53 -21.75 11.77
C PHE A 432 -19.98 -21.41 12.15
N MET A 433 -20.92 -22.30 11.81
CA MET A 433 -22.35 -22.08 12.11
C MET A 433 -22.70 -22.16 13.60
N GLN A 434 -21.78 -22.66 14.44
CA GLN A 434 -21.93 -22.72 15.90
C GLN A 434 -21.30 -21.53 16.63
N GLN A 435 -20.62 -20.62 15.92
CA GLN A 435 -19.95 -19.50 16.56
C GLN A 435 -20.97 -18.47 17.08
N ASP A 436 -20.81 -18.04 18.33
CA ASP A 436 -21.50 -16.86 18.85
C ASP A 436 -20.72 -15.60 18.46
N VAL A 437 -21.07 -15.08 17.30
CA VAL A 437 -20.37 -13.96 16.70
C VAL A 437 -20.76 -12.71 17.45
N ARG A 438 -19.80 -12.22 18.24
CA ARG A 438 -20.03 -11.27 19.32
C ARG A 438 -20.92 -10.11 18.91
N ARG A 439 -21.80 -9.74 19.83
CA ARG A 439 -22.81 -8.70 19.64
C ARG A 439 -22.22 -7.30 19.42
N ARG A 440 -20.97 -7.08 19.85
CA ARG A 440 -20.22 -5.83 19.69
C ARG A 440 -19.45 -5.77 18.36
N ALA A 441 -20.15 -6.04 17.25
CA ALA A 441 -19.56 -5.98 15.92
C ALA A 441 -20.24 -4.90 15.06
N ILE A 442 -19.42 -4.09 14.41
CA ILE A 442 -19.77 -3.15 13.36
C ILE A 442 -19.39 -3.80 12.03
N LEU A 443 -20.27 -3.73 11.05
CA LEU A 443 -20.00 -4.11 9.67
C LEU A 443 -19.33 -2.95 8.94
N GLY A 444 -18.03 -3.04 8.74
CA GLY A 444 -17.30 -2.15 7.83
C GLY A 444 -17.58 -2.54 6.39
N VAL A 445 -17.96 -1.58 5.55
CA VAL A 445 -18.11 -1.81 4.11
C VAL A 445 -17.25 -0.80 3.37
N ASP A 446 -16.20 -1.30 2.74
CA ASP A 446 -15.28 -0.54 1.92
C ASP A 446 -15.90 -0.36 0.53
N TYR A 447 -15.82 0.84 -0.01
CA TYR A 447 -16.46 1.14 -1.29
C TYR A 447 -15.71 2.20 -2.11
N TYR A 448 -15.39 1.81 -3.33
CA TYR A 448 -14.61 2.50 -4.32
C TYR A 448 -15.33 2.40 -5.68
N GLU A 449 -14.88 3.22 -6.64
CA GLU A 449 -15.42 3.24 -8.00
C GLU A 449 -15.41 1.88 -8.72
N TRP A 450 -14.50 0.97 -8.35
CA TRP A 450 -14.30 -0.31 -9.03
C TRP A 450 -15.02 -1.50 -8.38
N ASN A 451 -15.76 -1.29 -7.30
CA ASN A 451 -16.44 -2.39 -6.60
C ASN A 451 -17.68 -2.91 -7.32
N GLU A 452 -18.33 -2.08 -8.13
CA GLU A 452 -19.37 -2.57 -9.02
C GLU A 452 -18.76 -3.00 -10.36
N LYS A 453 -19.03 -4.24 -10.74
CA LYS A 453 -18.41 -4.92 -11.87
C LYS A 453 -19.44 -5.42 -12.86
N LEU A 454 -19.09 -5.39 -14.14
CA LEU A 454 -19.83 -6.01 -15.22
C LEU A 454 -19.18 -7.36 -15.55
N ILE A 455 -19.96 -8.44 -15.57
CA ILE A 455 -19.55 -9.70 -16.21
C ILE A 455 -19.81 -9.55 -17.70
N ASP A 456 -18.75 -9.52 -18.50
CA ASP A 456 -18.82 -9.40 -19.95
C ASP A 456 -19.33 -10.68 -20.64
N ASN A 457 -19.48 -10.64 -21.96
CA ASN A 457 -19.99 -11.77 -22.74
C ASN A 457 -19.02 -12.97 -22.80
N THR A 458 -17.80 -12.82 -22.29
CA THR A 458 -16.81 -13.88 -22.15
C THR A 458 -16.75 -14.45 -20.72
N GLY A 459 -17.54 -13.89 -19.80
CA GLY A 459 -17.59 -14.31 -18.39
C GLY A 459 -16.58 -13.62 -17.49
N HIS A 460 -15.85 -12.61 -17.97
CA HIS A 460 -14.86 -11.89 -17.17
C HIS A 460 -15.45 -10.65 -16.51
N ALA A 461 -15.02 -10.38 -15.27
CA ALA A 461 -15.44 -9.20 -14.52
C ALA A 461 -14.60 -7.97 -14.91
N GLN A 462 -15.26 -6.86 -15.19
CA GLN A 462 -14.65 -5.55 -15.47
C GLN A 462 -15.25 -4.49 -14.56
N ALA A 463 -14.45 -3.54 -14.07
CA ALA A 463 -14.98 -2.43 -13.28
C ALA A 463 -15.97 -1.60 -14.11
N LEU A 464 -17.17 -1.35 -13.57
CA LEU A 464 -18.26 -0.66 -14.24
C LEU A 464 -18.34 0.83 -13.88
N GLY A 465 -17.63 1.26 -12.83
CA GLY A 465 -17.89 2.54 -12.16
C GLY A 465 -19.06 2.40 -11.18
N GLU A 466 -19.68 3.50 -10.77
CA GLU A 466 -20.89 3.44 -9.94
C GLU A 466 -22.13 3.15 -10.82
N LEU A 467 -22.72 1.95 -10.66
CA LEU A 467 -24.03 1.62 -11.23
C LEU A 467 -25.14 1.98 -10.23
N PHE A 468 -25.01 1.52 -8.99
CA PHE A 468 -25.94 1.84 -7.91
C PHE A 468 -25.40 2.85 -6.90
N GLY A 469 -24.09 2.89 -6.68
CA GLY A 469 -23.49 3.63 -5.57
C GLY A 469 -23.54 2.87 -4.24
N TRP A 470 -22.79 3.37 -3.26
CA TRP A 470 -22.65 2.74 -1.94
C TRP A 470 -24.00 2.51 -1.24
N TYR A 471 -24.96 3.43 -1.34
CA TYR A 471 -26.27 3.32 -0.68
C TYR A 471 -26.96 1.98 -0.95
N ALA A 472 -27.03 1.53 -2.20
CA ALA A 472 -27.73 0.29 -2.53
C ALA A 472 -26.92 -0.94 -2.15
N VAL A 473 -25.60 -0.92 -2.37
CA VAL A 473 -24.72 -2.04 -2.05
C VAL A 473 -24.68 -2.25 -0.54
N ALA A 474 -24.39 -1.20 0.24
CA ALA A 474 -24.38 -1.24 1.70
C ALA A 474 -25.72 -1.72 2.28
N ARG A 475 -26.85 -1.36 1.66
CA ARG A 475 -28.17 -1.86 2.07
C ARG A 475 -28.31 -3.38 1.91
N GLN A 476 -27.73 -3.99 0.88
CA GLN A 476 -27.74 -5.46 0.72
C GLN A 476 -26.97 -6.12 1.88
N TYR A 477 -25.81 -5.57 2.25
CA TYR A 477 -25.02 -6.03 3.39
C TYR A 477 -25.78 -5.84 4.72
N TYR A 478 -26.42 -4.69 4.92
CA TYR A 478 -27.24 -4.45 6.13
C TYR A 478 -28.44 -5.39 6.22
N GLN A 479 -29.17 -5.60 5.13
CA GLN A 479 -30.28 -6.55 5.09
C GLN A 479 -29.81 -7.97 5.34
N ARG A 480 -28.57 -8.30 4.95
CA ARG A 480 -27.97 -9.61 5.19
C ARG A 480 -27.59 -9.81 6.66
N TYR A 481 -26.96 -8.84 7.31
CA TYR A 481 -26.35 -9.08 8.63
C TYR A 481 -27.03 -8.36 9.80
N GLY A 482 -27.83 -7.31 9.54
CA GLY A 482 -28.55 -6.55 10.56
C GLY A 482 -27.64 -5.87 11.59
N ARG A 483 -26.39 -5.59 11.23
CA ARG A 483 -25.37 -5.00 12.12
C ARG A 483 -25.26 -3.49 11.87
N PRO A 484 -24.91 -2.68 12.89
CA PRO A 484 -24.46 -1.31 12.66
C PRO A 484 -23.33 -1.26 11.64
N MET A 485 -23.31 -0.21 10.83
CA MET A 485 -22.40 -0.10 9.70
C MET A 485 -21.38 1.01 9.89
N MET A 486 -20.26 0.89 9.21
CA MET A 486 -19.29 1.96 9.03
C MET A 486 -18.81 1.96 7.59
N HIS A 487 -18.69 3.15 6.98
CA HIS A 487 -17.97 3.29 5.71
C HIS A 487 -16.48 3.30 6.03
N THR A 488 -15.82 2.15 5.93
CA THR A 488 -14.49 1.94 6.52
C THR A 488 -13.34 2.32 5.60
N GLU A 489 -13.58 2.36 4.28
CA GLU A 489 -12.64 2.89 3.30
C GLU A 489 -13.35 3.43 2.06
N THR A 490 -12.85 4.57 1.59
CA THR A 490 -13.12 5.07 0.25
C THR A 490 -12.05 6.07 -0.17
N ASN A 491 -11.78 6.16 -1.46
CA ASN A 491 -11.00 7.22 -2.09
C ASN A 491 -11.28 7.33 -3.59
N ARG A 492 -10.53 8.20 -4.26
CA ARG A 492 -10.63 8.44 -5.70
C ARG A 492 -9.24 8.53 -6.32
N MET A 493 -8.97 7.65 -7.30
CA MET A 493 -7.71 7.62 -8.05
C MET A 493 -7.40 8.93 -8.80
N ASP A 494 -8.41 9.58 -9.41
CA ASP A 494 -8.23 10.94 -9.94
C ASP A 494 -8.37 11.96 -8.81
N ALA A 495 -7.23 12.47 -8.32
CA ALA A 495 -7.16 13.52 -7.31
C ALA A 495 -8.02 14.75 -7.59
N ARG A 496 -8.23 15.12 -8.86
CA ARG A 496 -9.06 16.29 -9.22
C ARG A 496 -10.53 16.03 -8.90
N ASP A 497 -10.94 14.77 -8.95
CA ASP A 497 -12.30 14.33 -8.64
C ASP A 497 -12.50 13.95 -7.17
N GLY A 498 -11.43 13.89 -6.38
CA GLY A 498 -11.43 13.55 -4.96
C GLY A 498 -12.50 14.29 -4.14
N PRO A 499 -12.58 15.63 -4.20
CA PRO A 499 -13.61 16.38 -3.47
C PRO A 499 -15.05 16.02 -3.88
N ARG A 500 -15.30 15.82 -5.18
CA ARG A 500 -16.65 15.44 -5.66
C ARG A 500 -17.01 14.04 -5.19
N TRP A 501 -16.07 13.10 -5.23
CA TRP A 501 -16.24 11.76 -4.70
C TRP A 501 -16.49 11.77 -3.19
N LEU A 502 -15.70 12.52 -2.41
CA LEU A 502 -15.86 12.67 -0.96
C LEU A 502 -17.29 13.10 -0.61
N TRP A 503 -17.77 14.18 -1.22
CA TRP A 503 -19.13 14.67 -0.98
C TRP A 503 -20.17 13.65 -1.41
N ARG A 504 -19.98 12.96 -2.54
CA ARG A 504 -20.90 11.89 -2.99
C ARG A 504 -21.00 10.77 -1.96
N GLN A 505 -19.89 10.25 -1.47
CA GLN A 505 -19.89 9.17 -0.48
C GLN A 505 -20.47 9.64 0.86
N TRP A 506 -20.21 10.89 1.27
CA TRP A 506 -20.84 11.46 2.47
C TRP A 506 -22.36 11.55 2.36
N HIS A 507 -22.89 12.01 1.23
CA HIS A 507 -24.34 12.04 1.02
C HIS A 507 -24.95 10.63 1.02
N ASN A 508 -24.23 9.62 0.52
CA ASN A 508 -24.68 8.22 0.68
C ASN A 508 -24.78 7.83 2.16
N VAL A 509 -23.80 8.18 3.01
CA VAL A 509 -23.88 7.98 4.48
C VAL A 509 -25.13 8.63 5.06
N GLN A 510 -25.41 9.89 4.70
CA GLN A 510 -26.60 10.59 5.19
C GLN A 510 -27.89 9.89 4.75
N LEU A 511 -28.00 9.50 3.47
CA LEU A 511 -29.18 8.82 2.92
C LEU A 511 -29.42 7.46 3.61
N ILE A 512 -28.37 6.65 3.78
CA ILE A 512 -28.47 5.36 4.48
C ILE A 512 -28.99 5.58 5.90
N ARG A 513 -28.44 6.55 6.65
CA ARG A 513 -28.88 6.85 8.02
C ARG A 513 -30.32 7.32 8.08
N GLN A 514 -30.76 8.14 7.12
CA GLN A 514 -32.16 8.59 7.04
C GLN A 514 -33.15 7.44 6.84
N THR A 515 -32.73 6.31 6.27
CA THR A 515 -33.55 5.10 6.15
C THR A 515 -33.57 4.19 7.39
N GLY A 516 -32.95 4.62 8.49
CA GLY A 516 -32.93 3.89 9.77
C GLY A 516 -31.81 2.86 9.90
N VAL A 517 -30.87 2.82 8.96
CA VAL A 517 -29.66 1.98 9.07
C VAL A 517 -28.66 2.70 10.00
N PRO A 518 -28.19 2.06 11.08
CA PRO A 518 -27.28 2.70 12.03
C PRO A 518 -25.85 2.73 11.48
N VAL A 519 -25.51 3.78 10.72
CA VAL A 519 -24.13 4.06 10.30
C VAL A 519 -23.43 4.89 11.37
N VAL A 520 -22.33 4.38 11.91
CA VAL A 520 -21.60 4.95 13.06
C VAL A 520 -20.27 5.61 12.70
N GLY A 521 -19.82 5.51 11.44
CA GLY A 521 -18.58 6.17 11.03
C GLY A 521 -18.41 6.29 9.51
N PHE A 522 -17.47 7.15 9.14
CA PHE A 522 -17.07 7.43 7.76
C PHE A 522 -15.56 7.70 7.68
N THR A 523 -14.88 6.96 6.81
CA THR A 523 -13.43 6.98 6.66
C THR A 523 -13.03 7.38 5.24
N TRP A 524 -12.24 8.44 5.10
CA TRP A 524 -11.46 8.62 3.88
C TRP A 524 -10.15 7.85 4.01
N TYR A 525 -9.91 6.89 3.11
CA TYR A 525 -8.72 6.06 3.18
C TYR A 525 -7.81 6.31 1.99
N SER A 526 -6.66 6.94 2.14
CA SER A 526 -5.84 7.06 3.35
C SER A 526 -5.40 8.50 3.64
N LEU A 527 -4.67 8.67 4.73
CA LEU A 527 -4.12 9.96 5.16
C LEU A 527 -3.15 10.50 4.11
N THR A 528 -2.20 9.70 3.65
CA THR A 528 -1.25 10.04 2.59
C THR A 528 -1.61 9.35 1.28
N ASP A 529 -0.99 9.77 0.19
CA ASP A 529 -1.00 8.98 -1.04
C ASP A 529 -0.51 7.55 -0.80
N GLN A 530 -0.92 6.66 -1.69
CA GLN A 530 -0.52 5.26 -1.67
C GLN A 530 0.40 4.94 -2.86
N VAL A 531 0.98 3.74 -2.87
CA VAL A 531 1.93 3.33 -3.91
C VAL A 531 1.53 2.00 -4.55
N ASP A 532 1.54 1.94 -5.88
CA ASP A 532 1.31 0.75 -6.73
C ASP A 532 -0.10 0.11 -6.61
N TRP A 533 -1.08 0.76 -6.00
CA TRP A 533 -2.45 0.24 -5.92
C TRP A 533 -3.19 0.26 -7.26
N ASP A 534 -2.77 1.10 -8.21
CA ASP A 534 -3.25 1.07 -9.61
C ASP A 534 -3.04 -0.29 -10.29
N ILE A 535 -2.08 -1.07 -9.79
CA ILE A 535 -1.78 -2.42 -10.23
C ILE A 535 -1.99 -3.45 -9.12
N ALA A 536 -2.79 -3.12 -8.10
CA ALA A 536 -3.06 -3.96 -6.93
C ALA A 536 -1.78 -4.50 -6.26
N LEU A 537 -0.75 -3.66 -6.11
CA LEU A 537 0.52 -3.99 -5.45
C LEU A 537 1.29 -5.17 -6.06
N ARG A 538 0.93 -5.62 -7.28
CA ARG A 538 1.45 -6.87 -7.85
C ARG A 538 2.91 -6.79 -8.31
N GLU A 539 3.42 -5.57 -8.49
CA GLU A 539 4.79 -5.28 -8.89
C GLU A 539 5.31 -4.03 -8.15
N PRO A 540 6.60 -3.97 -7.77
CA PRO A 540 7.19 -2.84 -7.04
C PRO A 540 7.60 -1.70 -7.98
N LEU A 541 6.67 -1.07 -8.67
CA LEU A 541 6.95 -0.04 -9.68
C LEU A 541 7.20 1.37 -9.09
N GLY A 542 6.68 1.64 -7.89
CA GLY A 542 6.78 2.95 -7.22
C GLY A 542 5.82 4.00 -7.78
N ASN A 543 4.75 3.59 -8.47
CA ASN A 543 3.69 4.46 -8.96
C ASN A 543 2.96 5.09 -7.78
N VAL A 544 2.89 6.41 -7.73
CA VAL A 544 2.15 7.10 -6.66
C VAL A 544 0.70 7.30 -7.09
N ASN A 545 -0.21 6.74 -6.30
CA ASN A 545 -1.64 6.90 -6.47
C ASN A 545 -2.09 8.10 -5.63
N PRO A 546 -2.57 9.19 -6.27
CA PRO A 546 -2.79 10.48 -5.61
C PRO A 546 -4.12 10.51 -4.83
N VAL A 547 -4.36 9.52 -3.97
CA VAL A 547 -5.62 9.25 -3.29
C VAL A 547 -5.71 9.80 -1.87
N GLY A 548 -4.59 10.27 -1.32
CA GLY A 548 -4.49 10.70 0.08
C GLY A 548 -5.21 12.01 0.38
N LEU A 549 -5.43 12.28 1.67
CA LEU A 549 -5.73 13.63 2.15
C LEU A 549 -4.52 14.57 2.03
N PHE A 550 -3.33 13.98 2.12
CA PHE A 550 -2.02 14.59 1.89
C PHE A 550 -1.26 13.79 0.83
N ASP A 551 -0.29 14.40 0.17
CA ASP A 551 0.63 13.65 -0.69
C ASP A 551 1.76 12.96 0.12
N LEU A 552 2.68 12.29 -0.58
CA LEU A 552 3.83 11.63 0.08
C LEU A 552 4.81 12.60 0.75
N ASN A 553 4.76 13.90 0.46
CA ASN A 553 5.54 14.92 1.17
C ASN A 553 4.80 15.51 2.37
N ARG A 554 3.57 15.03 2.64
CA ARG A 554 2.66 15.53 3.68
C ARG A 554 2.13 16.93 3.37
N ASP A 555 2.15 17.33 2.10
CA ASP A 555 1.47 18.54 1.66
C ASP A 555 -0.02 18.26 1.45
N PRO A 556 -0.93 19.16 1.90
CA PRO A 556 -2.36 18.92 1.83
C PRO A 556 -2.86 18.87 0.39
N ARG A 557 -3.70 17.88 0.09
CA ARG A 557 -4.44 17.80 -1.17
C ARG A 557 -5.75 18.55 -1.06
N THR A 558 -6.33 18.92 -2.21
CA THR A 558 -7.66 19.56 -2.26
C THR A 558 -8.73 18.74 -1.54
N VAL A 559 -8.68 17.41 -1.64
CA VAL A 559 -9.60 16.53 -0.92
C VAL A 559 -9.36 16.53 0.59
N GLY A 560 -8.11 16.68 1.05
CA GLY A 560 -7.78 16.88 2.46
C GLY A 560 -8.45 18.11 3.06
N LEU A 561 -8.35 19.25 2.36
CA LEU A 561 -9.02 20.49 2.75
C LEU A 561 -10.56 20.35 2.73
N ALA A 562 -11.10 19.65 1.72
CA ALA A 562 -12.52 19.37 1.63
C ALA A 562 -13.00 18.48 2.78
N TYR A 563 -12.22 17.47 3.17
CA TYR A 563 -12.56 16.59 4.28
C TYR A 563 -12.51 17.31 5.63
N GLN A 564 -11.48 18.12 5.87
CA GLN A 564 -11.42 18.98 7.05
C GLN A 564 -12.62 19.95 7.13
N HIS A 565 -13.06 20.49 5.98
CA HIS A 565 -14.27 21.31 5.94
C HIS A 565 -15.54 20.51 6.26
N LEU A 566 -15.69 19.32 5.70
CA LEU A 566 -16.82 18.41 5.98
C LEU A 566 -16.89 18.04 7.47
N VAL A 567 -15.76 17.65 8.07
CA VAL A 567 -15.68 17.31 9.50
C VAL A 567 -16.10 18.50 10.37
N ARG A 568 -15.66 19.73 10.03
CA ARG A 568 -16.09 20.94 10.75
C ARG A 568 -17.59 21.23 10.59
N LEU A 569 -18.15 20.98 9.41
CA LEU A 569 -19.55 21.29 9.10
C LEU A 569 -20.50 20.35 9.84
N PHE A 570 -20.21 19.05 9.86
CA PHE A 570 -21.13 18.04 10.42
C PHE A 570 -20.71 17.51 11.79
N GLY A 571 -19.49 17.80 12.26
CA GLY A 571 -18.97 17.29 13.52
C GLY A 571 -19.86 17.64 14.72
N ALA A 572 -20.27 18.90 14.85
CA ALA A 572 -21.10 19.36 15.96
C ALA A 572 -22.50 18.73 15.97
N ASP A 573 -23.12 18.56 14.79
CA ASP A 573 -24.44 17.92 14.67
C ASP A 573 -24.37 16.43 15.06
N LEU A 574 -23.27 15.77 14.71
CA LEU A 574 -23.05 14.35 14.97
C LEU A 574 -22.47 14.07 16.34
N ASP A 575 -21.90 15.07 17.00
CA ASP A 575 -21.66 15.02 18.43
C ASP A 575 -22.99 14.81 19.16
N GLY A 576 -24.18 15.16 18.66
CA GLY A 576 -25.46 14.82 19.29
C GLY A 576 -25.93 13.37 19.08
N ALA A 577 -25.25 12.57 18.26
CA ALA A 577 -25.67 11.21 17.92
C ALA A 577 -25.55 10.25 19.12
N PRO A 578 -26.36 9.16 19.14
CA PRO A 578 -26.17 8.09 20.12
C PRO A 578 -24.74 7.56 20.10
N SER A 579 -24.22 7.17 21.27
CA SER A 579 -22.91 6.52 21.33
C SER A 579 -22.91 5.18 20.59
N VAL A 580 -21.74 4.75 20.14
CA VAL A 580 -21.52 3.46 19.49
C VAL A 580 -21.99 2.33 20.40
N GLU A 581 -21.76 2.43 21.71
CA GLU A 581 -22.26 1.49 22.70
C GLU A 581 -23.78 1.36 22.67
N VAL A 582 -24.51 2.49 22.70
CA VAL A 582 -25.98 2.50 22.62
C VAL A 582 -26.47 1.90 21.31
N VAL A 583 -25.83 2.25 20.19
CA VAL A 583 -26.18 1.70 18.87
C VAL A 583 -25.99 0.18 18.82
N LEU A 584 -24.89 -0.34 19.38
CA LEU A 584 -24.62 -1.78 19.46
C LEU A 584 -25.65 -2.50 20.35
N GLU A 585 -26.00 -1.91 21.49
CA GLU A 585 -27.01 -2.46 22.40
C GLU A 585 -28.40 -2.55 21.75
N GLU A 586 -28.83 -1.50 21.05
CA GLU A 586 -30.10 -1.49 20.32
C GLU A 586 -30.11 -2.51 19.17
N ALA A 587 -29.03 -2.60 18.39
CA ALA A 587 -28.92 -3.59 17.33
C ALA A 587 -29.01 -5.02 17.88
N ALA A 588 -28.35 -5.31 19.01
CA ALA A 588 -28.41 -6.62 19.65
C ALA A 588 -29.84 -7.02 20.09
N LYS A 589 -30.69 -6.05 20.46
CA LYS A 589 -32.12 -6.31 20.79
C LYS A 589 -32.91 -6.73 19.55
N ILE A 590 -32.64 -6.15 18.38
CA ILE A 590 -33.33 -6.46 17.12
C ILE A 590 -33.00 -7.89 16.66
N THR A 591 -31.72 -8.27 16.66
CA THR A 591 -31.28 -9.63 16.28
C THR A 591 -31.94 -10.70 17.14
N ASN A 592 -32.04 -10.48 18.46
CA ASN A 592 -32.69 -11.43 19.37
C ASN A 592 -34.18 -11.62 19.08
N ARG A 593 -34.89 -10.57 18.64
CA ARG A 593 -36.32 -10.67 18.27
C ARG A 593 -36.52 -11.43 16.96
N GLN A 594 -35.63 -11.25 15.98
CA GLN A 594 -35.66 -11.96 14.71
C GLN A 594 -35.34 -13.45 14.88
N ALA A 595 -34.32 -13.79 15.67
CA ALA A 595 -33.97 -15.18 15.98
C ALA A 595 -35.15 -15.91 16.68
N ARG A 596 -35.81 -15.26 17.64
CA ARG A 596 -36.99 -15.83 18.31
C ARG A 596 -38.19 -16.04 17.38
N ARG A 597 -38.33 -15.25 16.30
CA ARG A 597 -39.40 -15.41 15.29
C ARG A 597 -39.11 -16.48 14.25
N LEU A 598 -37.85 -16.85 14.05
CA LEU A 598 -37.46 -17.94 13.13
C LEU A 598 -37.50 -19.32 13.81
N HIS A 599 -37.54 -19.35 15.15
CA HIS A 599 -37.64 -20.57 15.97
C HIS A 599 -39.03 -20.81 16.59
N ALA A 600 -39.99 -19.91 16.35
CA ALA A 600 -41.40 -20.04 16.72
C ALA A 600 -42.21 -20.25 15.44
#